data_AF-A0A350WZ86-F1
#
_entry.id   AF-A0A350WZ86-F1
#
_cell.length_a   1.000
_cell.length_b   1.000
_cell.length_c   1.000
_cell.angle_alpha   90.00
_cell.angle_beta   90.00
_cell.angle_gamma   90.00
#
_symmetry.space_group_name_H-M   'P 1'
#
loop_
_entity.id
_entity.type
_entity.pdbx_description
1 polymer ?
#
loop_
_entity_poly.entity_id
_entity_poly.type
_entity_poly.pdbx_seq_one_letter_code
_entity_poly.pdbx_strand_id
1 'polypeptide(L)'
;MSKKMDGILLKKLDPMRKLMPYLFKTRNGSIIYAPVEIDMEAAQIYLSQIKANPNLEQITIFELVVAALLRTYAKYPYLNRYISNKKIYGRQSFSISFVVLKNDQHKLKESIAKV
;
A
#
# COMPACT_ATOMS: atom_id res chain seq x y z
N MET A 1 21.57 -17.00 1.07
CA MET A 1 20.92 -15.67 1.07
C MET A 1 20.25 -15.52 2.44
N SER A 2 20.66 -14.59 3.31
CA SER A 2 20.05 -14.47 4.65
C SER A 2 18.61 -13.97 4.49
N LYS A 3 17.66 -14.89 4.55
CA LYS A 3 16.21 -14.65 4.46
C LYS A 3 15.76 -14.27 5.87
N LYS A 4 15.50 -12.99 6.13
CA LYS A 4 14.57 -12.62 7.22
C LYS A 4 13.18 -12.98 6.73
N MET A 5 12.32 -13.51 7.61
CA MET A 5 11.02 -14.12 7.27
C MET A 5 10.20 -13.34 6.24
N ASP A 6 10.25 -12.00 6.26
CA ASP A 6 9.37 -11.16 5.44
C ASP A 6 9.98 -10.59 4.14
N GLY A 7 11.26 -10.84 3.84
CA GLY A 7 11.88 -10.20 2.67
C GLY A 7 13.31 -10.58 2.32
N ILE A 8 13.71 -10.14 1.13
CA ILE A 8 15.01 -10.43 0.51
C ILE A 8 15.91 -9.19 0.63
N LEU A 9 17.13 -9.38 1.15
CA LEU A 9 18.12 -8.32 1.25
C LEU A 9 18.54 -7.83 -0.15
N LEU A 10 18.38 -6.54 -0.40
CA LEU A 10 18.77 -5.91 -1.67
C LEU A 10 20.24 -5.49 -1.62
N LYS A 11 21.12 -6.25 -2.27
CA LYS A 11 22.57 -5.98 -2.31
C LYS A 11 22.96 -4.93 -3.36
N LYS A 12 22.30 -4.98 -4.52
CA LYS A 12 22.52 -4.08 -5.66
C LYS A 12 21.61 -2.86 -5.54
N LEU A 13 21.95 -1.96 -4.63
CA LEU A 13 21.32 -0.65 -4.48
C LEU A 13 22.36 0.43 -4.70
N ASP A 14 21.88 1.54 -5.26
CA ASP A 14 22.63 2.78 -5.38
C ASP A 14 23.22 3.21 -4.03
N PRO A 15 24.46 3.74 -3.98
CA PRO A 15 25.11 4.16 -2.74
C PRO A 15 24.30 5.17 -1.93
N MET A 16 23.59 6.10 -2.59
CA MET A 16 22.75 7.08 -1.91
C MET A 16 21.64 6.39 -1.12
N ARG A 17 20.96 5.41 -1.73
CA ARG A 17 19.92 4.61 -1.05
C ARG A 17 20.46 3.80 0.12
N LYS A 18 21.71 3.33 0.05
CA LYS A 18 22.36 2.63 1.18
C LYS A 18 22.69 3.57 2.34
N LEU A 19 22.95 4.85 2.06
CA LEU A 19 23.24 5.87 3.06
C LEU A 19 21.98 6.38 3.76
N MET A 20 20.83 6.43 3.07
CA MET A 20 19.56 6.95 3.60
C MET A 20 19.20 6.45 5.02
N PRO A 21 19.29 5.15 5.37
CA PRO A 21 18.94 4.67 6.72
C PRO A 21 19.88 5.15 7.83
N TYR A 22 21.06 5.67 7.49
CA TYR A 22 22.00 6.26 8.44
C TYR A 22 21.71 7.74 8.68
N LEU A 23 21.24 8.44 7.65
CA LEU A 23 20.83 9.85 7.73
C LEU A 23 19.46 9.98 8.41
N PHE A 24 18.48 9.20 7.95
CA PHE A 24 17.11 9.23 8.46
C PHE A 24 16.87 8.08 9.44
N LYS A 25 16.99 8.39 10.74
CA LYS A 25 16.86 7.39 11.82
C LYS A 25 15.41 7.01 12.12
N THR A 26 14.46 7.91 11.87
CA THR A 26 13.03 7.70 12.10
C THR A 26 12.30 7.46 10.78
N ARG A 27 11.20 6.69 10.83
CA ARG A 27 10.37 6.40 9.65
C ARG A 27 9.83 7.67 8.98
N ASN A 28 9.58 8.71 9.79
CA ASN A 28 8.96 9.94 9.33
C ASN A 28 9.97 11.02 8.93
N GLY A 29 11.27 10.78 9.08
CA GLY A 29 12.32 11.79 8.89
C GLY A 29 12.47 12.31 7.46
N SER A 30 11.83 11.67 6.47
CA SER A 30 11.86 12.06 5.06
C SER A 30 10.48 11.94 4.39
N ILE A 31 9.39 12.10 5.15
CA ILE A 31 8.04 12.08 4.57
C ILE A 31 7.82 13.35 3.76
N ILE A 32 7.35 13.19 2.53
CA ILE A 32 6.89 14.26 1.66
C ILE A 32 5.42 13.99 1.34
N TYR A 33 4.55 14.94 1.65
CA TYR A 33 3.13 14.88 1.30
C TYR A 33 2.93 15.47 -0.10
N ALA A 34 2.46 14.65 -1.03
CA ALA A 34 2.14 15.05 -2.40
C ALA A 34 0.65 14.82 -2.64
N PRO A 35 -0.20 15.87 -2.52
CA PRO A 35 -1.61 15.74 -2.85
C PRO A 35 -1.78 15.50 -4.36
N VAL A 36 -2.64 14.57 -4.72
CA VAL A 36 -2.98 14.25 -6.11
C VAL A 36 -4.50 14.15 -6.20
N GLU A 37 -5.06 14.87 -7.15
CA GLU A 37 -6.46 14.75 -7.54
C GLU A 37 -6.57 13.73 -8.68
N ILE A 38 -7.50 12.79 -8.54
CA ILE A 38 -7.70 11.71 -9.49
C ILE A 38 -9.14 11.79 -9.99
N ASP A 39 -9.31 11.89 -11.30
CA ASP A 39 -10.63 11.79 -11.92
C ASP A 39 -11.16 10.35 -11.80
N MET A 40 -12.39 10.23 -11.33
CA MET A 40 -13.06 8.97 -11.02
C MET A 40 -14.26 8.70 -11.93
N GLU A 41 -14.55 9.54 -12.92
CA GLU A 41 -15.72 9.39 -13.79
C GLU A 41 -15.74 8.01 -14.47
N ALA A 42 -14.65 7.62 -15.12
CA ALA A 42 -14.53 6.32 -15.79
C ALA A 42 -14.69 5.14 -14.81
N ALA A 43 -14.18 5.28 -13.59
CA ALA A 43 -14.30 4.26 -12.55
C ALA A 43 -15.75 4.12 -12.06
N GLN A 44 -16.49 5.23 -11.95
CA GLN A 44 -17.90 5.20 -11.57
C GLN A 44 -18.77 4.57 -12.65
N ILE A 45 -18.52 4.88 -13.91
CA ILE A 45 -19.21 4.25 -15.06
C ILE A 45 -18.95 2.74 -15.05
N TYR A 46 -17.71 2.31 -14.83
CA TYR A 46 -17.39 0.88 -14.73
C TYR A 46 -18.14 0.19 -13.58
N LEU A 47 -18.20 0.81 -12.40
CA LEU A 47 -18.91 0.23 -11.25
C LEU A 47 -20.43 0.20 -11.45
N SER A 48 -21.02 1.16 -12.15
CA SER A 48 -22.46 1.14 -12.45
C SER A 48 -22.80 0.02 -13.44
N GLN A 49 -21.94 -0.25 -14.43
CA GLN A 49 -22.07 -1.37 -15.35
C GLN A 49 -22.00 -2.72 -14.63
N ILE A 50 -21.06 -2.89 -13.69
CA ILE A 50 -20.99 -4.11 -12.87
C ILE A 50 -22.27 -4.29 -12.05
N LYS A 51 -22.72 -3.23 -11.38
CA LYS A 51 -23.93 -3.28 -10.55
C LYS A 51 -25.19 -3.60 -11.35
N ALA A 52 -25.25 -3.18 -12.61
CA ALA A 52 -26.38 -3.48 -13.50
C ALA A 52 -26.41 -4.95 -13.95
N ASN A 53 -25.30 -5.69 -13.82
CA ASN A 53 -25.22 -7.08 -14.22
C ASN A 53 -25.38 -8.02 -13.00
N PRO A 54 -26.52 -8.70 -12.85
CA PRO A 54 -26.79 -9.55 -11.68
C PRO A 54 -25.92 -10.81 -11.61
N ASN A 55 -25.23 -11.17 -12.70
CA ASN A 55 -24.34 -12.33 -12.75
C ASN A 55 -22.91 -12.02 -12.28
N LEU A 56 -22.58 -10.75 -12.01
CA LEU A 56 -21.26 -10.34 -11.56
C LEU A 56 -21.25 -10.09 -10.04
N GLU A 57 -20.13 -10.40 -9.40
CA GLU A 57 -19.90 -9.98 -8.03
C GLU A 57 -19.89 -8.46 -7.94
N GLN A 58 -20.61 -7.92 -6.95
CA GLN A 58 -20.66 -6.48 -6.72
C GLN A 58 -19.36 -6.02 -6.10
N ILE A 59 -18.73 -5.05 -6.72
CA ILE A 59 -17.46 -4.46 -6.28
C ILE A 59 -17.72 -3.03 -5.81
N THR A 60 -17.02 -2.66 -4.74
CA THR A 60 -17.03 -1.32 -4.15
C THR A 60 -15.90 -0.45 -4.72
N ILE A 61 -16.03 0.87 -4.60
CA ILE A 61 -14.94 1.80 -4.95
C ILE A 61 -13.66 1.46 -4.15
N PHE A 62 -13.81 1.05 -2.90
CA PHE A 62 -12.70 0.70 -2.04
C PHE A 62 -11.89 -0.48 -2.60
N GLU A 63 -12.55 -1.56 -3.01
CA GLU A 63 -11.89 -2.72 -3.63
C GLU A 63 -11.22 -2.35 -4.95
N LEU A 64 -11.85 -1.50 -5.76
CA LEU A 64 -11.24 -0.97 -6.98
C LEU A 64 -9.94 -0.20 -6.68
N VAL A 65 -9.95 0.66 -5.66
CA VAL A 65 -8.75 1.40 -5.22
C VAL A 65 -7.67 0.44 -4.71
N VAL A 66 -8.04 -0.57 -3.92
CA VAL A 66 -7.10 -1.59 -3.42
C VAL A 66 -6.47 -2.36 -4.60
N ALA A 67 -7.26 -2.74 -5.60
CA ALA A 67 -6.77 -3.39 -6.82
C ALA A 67 -5.81 -2.49 -7.62
N ALA A 68 -6.14 -1.20 -7.76
CA ALA A 68 -5.29 -0.22 -8.44
C ALA A 68 -3.95 -0.03 -7.71
N LEU A 69 -3.98 0.04 -6.37
CA LEU A 69 -2.77 0.08 -5.53
C LEU A 69 -1.93 -1.17 -5.75
N LEU A 70 -2.52 -2.37 -5.67
CA LEU A 70 -1.79 -3.62 -5.85
C LEU A 70 -1.12 -3.70 -7.23
N ARG A 71 -1.82 -3.29 -8.30
CA ARG A 71 -1.26 -3.19 -9.65
C ARG A 71 -0.09 -2.20 -9.73
N THR A 72 -0.20 -1.07 -9.03
CA THR A 72 0.86 -0.05 -8.97
C THR A 72 2.10 -0.59 -8.24
N TYR A 73 1.92 -1.27 -7.12
CA TYR A 73 3.01 -1.89 -6.37
C TYR A 73 3.69 -3.03 -7.14
N ALA A 74 2.92 -3.80 -7.93
CA ALA A 74 3.45 -4.83 -8.82
C ALA A 74 4.30 -4.21 -9.94
N LYS A 75 3.86 -3.09 -10.52
CA LYS A 75 4.61 -2.36 -11.56
C LYS A 75 5.88 -1.69 -11.00
N TYR A 76 5.82 -1.19 -9.77
CA TYR A 76 6.90 -0.46 -9.12
C TYR A 76 7.35 -1.15 -7.83
N PRO A 77 8.09 -2.27 -7.92
CA PRO A 77 8.46 -3.10 -6.76
C PRO A 77 9.38 -2.38 -5.78
N TYR A 78 9.96 -1.24 -6.16
CA TYR A 78 10.74 -0.42 -5.24
C TYR A 78 9.92 0.26 -4.15
N LEU A 79 8.60 0.41 -4.36
CA LEU A 79 7.67 0.92 -3.35
C LEU A 79 7.43 -0.12 -2.24
N ASN A 80 7.51 -1.42 -2.56
CA ASN A 80 7.30 -2.52 -1.61
C ASN A 80 8.61 -2.94 -0.89
N ARG A 81 9.32 -1.96 -0.31
CA ARG A 81 10.59 -2.17 0.42
C ARG A 81 10.46 -1.75 1.87
N TYR A 82 11.23 -2.39 2.74
CA TYR A 82 11.33 -2.00 4.16
C TYR A 82 12.78 -1.95 4.62
N ILE A 83 13.00 -1.21 5.70
CA ILE A 83 14.33 -1.03 6.30
C ILE A 83 14.36 -1.79 7.62
N SER A 84 15.39 -2.60 7.84
CA SER A 84 15.64 -3.27 9.12
C SER A 84 17.14 -3.31 9.40
N ASN A 85 17.55 -2.87 10.59
CA ASN A 85 18.96 -2.76 10.95
C ASN A 85 19.79 -2.02 9.87
N LYS A 86 19.29 -0.87 9.43
CA LYS A 86 19.89 -0.01 8.38
C LYS A 86 20.10 -0.67 7.01
N LYS A 87 19.53 -1.86 6.79
CA LYS A 87 19.55 -2.58 5.52
C LYS A 87 18.18 -2.53 4.86
N ILE A 88 18.16 -2.44 3.54
CA ILE A 88 16.94 -2.37 2.74
C ILE A 88 16.59 -3.77 2.22
N TYR A 89 15.34 -4.17 2.41
CA TYR A 89 14.79 -5.46 1.99
C TYR A 89 13.60 -5.22 1.06
N GLY A 90 13.45 -6.06 0.03
CA GLY A 90 12.22 -6.14 -0.76
C GLY A 90 11.27 -7.16 -0.14
N ARG A 91 10.00 -6.79 0.05
CA ARG A 91 8.98 -7.74 0.49
C ARG A 91 8.62 -8.69 -0.67
N GLN A 92 8.30 -9.93 -0.33
CA GLN A 92 7.88 -10.97 -1.30
C GLN A 92 6.36 -11.10 -1.39
N SER A 93 5.65 -10.67 -0.34
CA SER A 93 4.19 -10.62 -0.32
C SER A 93 3.71 -9.17 -0.42
N PHE A 94 2.51 -9.00 -0.96
CA PHE A 94 1.73 -7.78 -0.83
C PHE A 94 0.75 -7.99 0.31
N SER A 95 0.69 -7.03 1.22
CA SER A 95 -0.30 -6.98 2.29
C SER A 95 -0.70 -5.54 2.49
N ILE A 96 -2.00 -5.30 2.57
CA ILE A 96 -2.56 -3.96 2.72
C ILE A 96 -3.27 -3.90 4.07
N SER A 97 -3.03 -2.83 4.81
CA SER A 97 -3.70 -2.58 6.08
C SER A 97 -4.37 -1.23 6.03
N PHE A 98 -5.60 -1.18 6.50
CA PHE A 98 -6.43 0.02 6.50
C PHE A 98 -7.19 0.12 7.81
N VAL A 99 -7.55 1.36 8.17
CA VAL A 99 -8.30 1.65 9.38
C VAL A 99 -9.78 1.65 9.02
N VAL A 100 -10.57 0.90 9.78
CA VAL A 100 -12.03 0.87 9.71
C VAL A 100 -12.56 1.62 10.92
N LEU A 101 -13.31 2.68 10.66
CA LEU A 101 -14.01 3.43 11.70
C LEU A 101 -15.39 2.80 11.89
N LYS A 102 -15.62 2.23 13.08
CA LYS A 102 -16.95 1.73 13.46
C LYS A 102 -17.67 2.80 14.28
N ASN A 103 -18.91 3.07 13.91
CA ASN A 103 -19.79 3.99 14.62
C ASN A 103 -20.75 3.19 15.50
N ASP A 104 -20.39 3.01 16.77
CA ASP A 104 -21.28 2.41 17.78
C ASP A 104 -21.83 3.54 18.65
N GLN A 105 -23.14 3.76 18.57
CA GLN A 105 -23.98 4.60 19.46
C GLN A 105 -23.17 5.54 20.39
N HIS A 106 -22.61 6.62 19.81
CA HIS A 106 -21.88 7.73 20.47
C HIS A 106 -20.37 7.57 20.72
N LYS A 107 -19.70 6.49 20.27
CA LYS A 107 -18.23 6.38 20.29
C LYS A 107 -17.68 5.90 18.95
N LEU A 108 -16.72 6.65 18.42
CA LEU A 108 -15.90 6.23 17.29
C LEU A 108 -14.85 5.24 17.80
N LYS A 109 -14.90 4.00 17.32
CA LYS A 109 -13.88 2.98 17.59
C LYS A 109 -13.07 2.72 16.33
N GLU A 110 -11.75 2.90 16.44
CA GLU A 110 -10.81 2.58 15.37
C GLU A 110 -10.47 1.08 15.42
N SER A 111 -10.55 0.41 14.28
CA SER A 111 -10.12 -0.98 14.14
C SER A 111 -9.20 -1.12 12.94
N ILE A 112 -8.17 -1.96 13.04
CA ILE A 112 -7.23 -2.21 11.94
C ILE A 112 -7.67 -3.48 11.23
N ALA A 113 -8.00 -3.37 9.94
CA ALA A 113 -8.23 -4.51 9.07
C ALA A 113 -6.98 -4.75 8.21
N LYS A 114 -6.63 -6.02 8.00
CA LYS A 114 -5.50 -6.43 7.15
C LYS A 114 -6.00 -7.44 6.13
N VAL A 115 -5.64 -7.21 4.87
CA VAL A 115 -5.91 -8.09 3.73
C VAL A 115 -4.58 -8.46 3.07
#